data_AF-A0A6G2DAR9-F1
#
_entry.id   AF-A0A6G2DAR9-F1
#
_cell.length_a   1.000
_cell.length_b   1.000
_cell.length_c   1.000
_cell.angle_alpha   90.00
_cell.angle_beta   90.00
_cell.angle_gamma   90.00
#
_symmetry.space_group_name_H-M   'P 1'
#
loop_
_entity.id
_entity.type
_entity.pdbx_description
1 polymer ?
#
loop_
_entity_poly.entity_id
_entity_poly.type
_entity_poly.pdbx_seq_one_letter_code
_entity_poly.pdbx_strand_id
1 'polypeptide(L)' 'MFVIEEVKDENQKKAVVAEVLKDLPEWFGIPESTQAYIEGTTTLQVWTAYQE' A
#
# COMPACT_ATOMS: atom_id res chain seq x y z
N MET A 1 -14.97 14.13 0.33
CA MET A 1 -13.66 14.82 0.48
C MET A 1 -12.65 13.72 0.71
N PHE A 2 -11.48 13.74 0.07
CA PHE A 2 -10.46 12.73 0.34
C PHE A 2 -9.60 13.21 1.51
N VAL A 3 -9.40 12.33 2.49
CA VAL A 3 -8.48 12.56 3.61
C VAL A 3 -7.17 11.86 3.26
N ILE A 4 -6.08 12.63 3.26
CA ILE A 4 -4.74 12.11 2.99
C ILE A 4 -3.96 12.15 4.29
N GLU A 5 -3.47 11.00 4.73
CA GLU A 5 -2.65 10.89 5.93
C GLU A 5 -1.39 10.06 5.69
N GLU A 6 -0.34 10.39 6.42
CA GLU A 6 0.89 9.60 6.45
C GLU A 6 0.70 8.40 7.37
N VAL A 7 0.96 7.21 6.83
CA VAL A 7 0.89 5.97 7.59
C VAL A 7 2.22 5.76 8.31
N LYS A 8 2.22 5.98 9.63
CA LYS A 8 3.40 5.79 10.48
C LYS A 8 3.58 4.34 10.91
N ASP A 9 2.48 3.62 11.11
CA ASP A 9 2.46 2.23 11.53
C ASP A 9 2.86 1.28 10.41
N GLU A 10 3.95 0.54 10.59
CA GLU A 10 4.47 -0.42 9.61
C GLU A 10 3.45 -1.49 9.21
N ASN A 11 2.60 -1.93 10.15
CA ASN A 11 1.52 -2.88 9.85
C ASN A 11 0.44 -2.26 8.97
N GLN A 12 0.06 -0.99 9.23
CA GLN A 12 -0.88 -0.28 8.35
C GLN A 12 -0.27 -0.03 6.97
N LYS A 13 1.03 0.29 6.88
CA LYS A 13 1.70 0.50 5.58
C LYS A 13 1.51 -0.71 4.67
N LYS A 14 1.78 -1.90 5.22
CA LYS A 14 1.61 -3.17 4.50
C LYS A 14 0.15 -3.41 4.10
N ALA A 15 -0.79 -3.14 4.99
CA ALA A 15 -2.21 -3.34 4.73
C ALA A 15 -2.72 -2.44 3.60
N VAL A 16 -2.42 -1.13 3.67
CA VAL A 16 -2.80 -0.15 2.63
C VAL A 16 -2.20 -0.53 1.28
N VAL A 17 -0.89 -0.86 1.26
CA VAL A 17 -0.22 -1.22 0.01
C VAL A 17 -0.76 -2.52 -0.56
N ALA A 18 -1.06 -3.52 0.30
CA ALA A 18 -1.68 -4.77 -0.15
C ALA A 18 -3.07 -4.53 -0.75
N GLU A 19 -3.87 -3.65 -0.14
CA GLU A 19 -5.20 -3.29 -0.64
C GLU A 19 -5.13 -2.58 -1.99
N VAL A 20 -4.25 -1.57 -2.12
CA VAL A 20 -4.01 -0.86 -3.38
C VAL A 20 -3.50 -1.81 -4.47
N LEU A 21 -2.53 -2.68 -4.16
CA LEU A 21 -2.00 -3.64 -5.12
C LEU A 21 -3.03 -4.69 -5.55
N LYS A 22 -3.94 -5.07 -4.65
CA LYS A 22 -5.06 -5.97 -4.96
C LYS A 22 -6.07 -5.32 -5.90
N ASP A 23 -6.29 -4.02 -5.77
CA ASP A 23 -7.15 -3.22 -6.65
C ASP A 23 -6.48 -2.93 -8.00
N LEU A 24 -5.15 -3.06 -8.08
CA LEU A 24 -4.33 -2.86 -9.28
C LEU A 24 -3.65 -4.15 -9.80
N PRO A 25 -4.43 -5.22 -10.09
CA PRO A 25 -3.88 -6.46 -10.60
C PRO A 25 -3.28 -6.32 -12.01
N GLU A 26 -3.67 -5.30 -12.78
CA GLU A 26 -3.15 -5.08 -14.14
C GLU A 26 -1.74 -4.49 -14.18
N TRP A 27 -1.31 -3.77 -13.12
CA TRP A 27 0.07 -3.23 -13.02
C TRP A 27 1.01 -4.14 -12.24
N PHE A 28 0.48 -4.94 -11.31
CA PHE A 28 1.22 -5.93 -10.54
C PHE A 28 0.63 -7.33 -10.72
N GLY A 29 0.51 -7.76 -11.98
CA GLY A 29 0.00 -9.09 -12.36
C GLY A 29 0.86 -10.26 -11.87
N ILE A 30 1.94 -10.00 -11.14
CA ILE A 30 2.83 -11.00 -10.55
C ILE A 30 2.74 -10.89 -9.02
N PRO A 31 2.20 -11.91 -8.33
CA PRO A 31 2.05 -11.89 -6.87
C PRO A 31 3.39 -11.75 -6.13
N GLU A 32 4.48 -12.22 -6.74
CA GLU A 32 5.84 -12.13 -6.21
C GLU A 32 6.34 -10.67 -6.15
N SER A 33 6.05 -9.86 -7.17
CA SER A 33 6.38 -8.43 -7.17
C SER A 33 5.54 -7.64 -6.16
N THR A 34 4.26 -8.03 -5.99
CA THR A 34 3.38 -7.47 -4.96
C THR A 34 3.95 -7.70 -3.56
N GLN A 35 4.37 -8.93 -3.26
CA GLN A 35 4.98 -9.25 -1.97
C GLN A 35 6.29 -8.50 -1.74
N ALA A 36 7.18 -8.46 -2.72
CA ALA A 36 8.43 -7.71 -2.62
C ALA A 36 8.20 -6.22 -2.35
N TYR A 37 7.15 -5.64 -2.95
CA TYR A 37 6.74 -4.26 -2.66
C TYR A 37 6.25 -4.10 -1.22
N ILE A 38 5.35 -4.97 -0.77
CA ILE A 38 4.82 -4.94 0.61
C ILE A 38 5.96 -5.07 1.63
N GLU A 39 6.93 -5.96 1.40
CA GLU A 39 8.08 -6.10 2.29
C GLU A 39 9.01 -4.88 2.28
N GLY A 40 9.20 -4.24 1.12
CA GLY A 40 10.00 -3.01 1.01
C GLY A 40 9.35 -1.77 1.66
N THR A 41 8.02 -1.77 1.82
CA THR A 41 7.27 -0.58 2.27
C THR A 41 7.51 -0.16 3.72
N THR A 42 8.05 -1.04 4.57
CA THR A 42 8.41 -0.69 5.95
C THR A 42 9.42 0.45 6.00
N THR A 43 10.35 0.48 5.04
CA THR A 43 11.40 1.51 4.92
C THR A 43 10.97 2.75 4.14
N LEU A 44 9.80 2.72 3.49
CA LEU A 44 9.29 3.82 2.67
C LEU A 44 8.27 4.67 3.45
N GLN A 45 8.17 5.96 3.10
CA GLN A 45 7.04 6.80 3.53
C GLN A 45 5.81 6.42 2.71
N VAL A 46 4.79 5.90 3.40
CA VAL A 46 3.52 5.50 2.78
C VAL A 46 2.46 6.52 3.17
N TRP A 47 1.70 6.94 2.16
CA TRP A 47 0.59 7.86 2.31
C TRP A 47 -0.66 7.14 1.85
N THR A 48 -1.74 7.29 2.62
CA THR A 48 -3.04 6.73 2.25
C THR A 48 -4.01 7.86 1.98
N ALA A 49 -4.87 7.67 0.98
CA ALA A 49 -5.98 8.54 0.68
C ALA A 49 -7.26 7.71 0.79
N TYR A 50 -8.15 8.09 1.70
CA TYR A 50 -9.44 7.43 1.87
C TYR A 50 -10.57 8.45 1.84
N GLN A 51 -11.78 7.97 1.57
CA GLN A 51 -12.98 8.76 1.49
C GLN A 51 -13.88 8.37 2.66
N GLU A 52 -14.26 9.36 3.49
CA GLU A 52 -15.29 9.18 4.53
C GLU A 52 -16.68 8.92 3.93
#